data_AF-A0A7L4TSY3-F1
#
_entry.id   AF-A0A7L4TSY3-F1
#
_cell.length_a   1.000
_cell.length_b   1.000
_cell.length_c   1.000
_cell.angle_alpha   90.00
_cell.angle_beta   90.00
_cell.angle_gamma   90.00
#
_symmetry.space_group_name_H-M   'P 1'
#
loop_
_entity.id
_entity.type
_entity.pdbx_description
1 polymer ?
#
loop_
_entity_poly.entity_id
_entity_poly.type
_entity_poly.pdbx_seq_one_letter_code
_entity_poly.pdbx_strand_id
1 'polypeptide(L)'
;QEARERAIQYLKLVHLSKFIDSYPHELSGGMKQRVAIARALAMDPDVLLMDEPFGALDEQTRSMLHKEVQYIWEQTRKTILFVTHNIRESILLSDRIVLMGTRPGGIINIFDVNLPRPRKPSSKEFAELEEKINDQLAGEIEKVMKEEMGDDYNSQKATLLYRSHRDMGDHI
;
A
#
# COMPACT_ATOMS: atom_id res chain seq x y z
N GLN A 1 12.20 -32.25 7.66
CA GLN A 1 12.30 -31.56 8.97
C GLN A 1 12.48 -30.06 8.79
N GLU A 2 13.52 -29.63 8.07
CA GLU A 2 13.88 -28.22 7.83
C GLU A 2 12.74 -27.37 7.21
N ALA A 3 12.03 -27.89 6.21
CA ALA A 3 10.93 -27.15 5.56
C ALA A 3 9.76 -26.85 6.53
N ARG A 4 9.45 -27.78 7.45
CA ARG A 4 8.38 -27.60 8.44
C ARG A 4 8.77 -26.55 9.48
N GLU A 5 10.01 -26.57 9.93
CA GLU A 5 10.54 -25.59 10.88
C GLU A 5 10.53 -24.18 10.27
N ARG A 6 10.97 -24.04 9.00
CA ARG A 6 10.90 -22.78 8.26
C ARG A 6 9.47 -22.28 8.12
N ALA A 7 8.53 -23.15 7.73
CA ALA A 7 7.12 -22.78 7.63
C ALA A 7 6.56 -22.28 8.98
N ILE A 8 6.87 -22.96 10.09
CA ILE A 8 6.47 -22.55 11.44
C ILE A 8 7.05 -21.18 11.82
N GLN A 9 8.32 -20.92 11.47
CA GLN A 9 8.97 -19.64 11.72
C GLN A 9 8.26 -18.48 11.02
N TYR A 10 7.93 -18.63 9.72
CA TYR A 10 7.23 -17.57 8.99
C TYR A 10 5.76 -17.44 9.40
N LEU A 11 5.08 -18.52 9.77
CA LEU A 11 3.74 -18.43 10.36
C LEU A 11 3.73 -17.67 11.69
N LYS A 12 4.79 -17.78 12.51
CA LYS A 12 4.97 -16.97 13.72
C LYS A 12 5.14 -15.48 13.40
N LEU A 13 5.91 -15.15 12.35
CA LEU A 13 6.15 -13.77 11.92
C LEU A 13 4.86 -13.07 11.48
N VAL A 14 3.93 -13.78 10.86
CA VAL A 14 2.61 -13.24 10.46
C VAL A 14 1.50 -13.50 11.49
N HIS A 15 1.86 -13.87 12.73
CA HIS A 15 0.94 -14.11 13.84
C HIS A 15 -0.15 -15.18 13.58
N LEU A 16 0.14 -16.20 12.77
CA LEU A 16 -0.79 -17.28 12.42
C LEU A 16 -0.40 -18.66 13.00
N SER A 17 0.46 -18.71 14.02
CA SER A 17 0.90 -19.96 14.66
C SER A 17 -0.23 -20.87 15.14
N LYS A 18 -1.38 -20.31 15.52
CA LYS A 18 -2.56 -21.06 15.99
C LYS A 18 -3.36 -21.73 14.86
N PHE A 19 -3.09 -21.38 13.61
CA PHE A 19 -3.81 -21.83 12.43
C PHE A 19 -2.95 -22.75 11.55
N ILE A 20 -1.97 -23.41 12.16
CA ILE A 20 -1.00 -24.26 11.44
C ILE A 20 -1.66 -25.45 10.74
N ASP A 21 -2.71 -26.00 11.34
CA ASP A 21 -3.46 -27.14 10.82
C ASP A 21 -4.75 -26.72 10.10
N SER A 22 -4.98 -25.41 9.94
CA SER A 22 -6.18 -24.88 9.27
C SER A 22 -6.05 -24.91 7.75
N TYR A 23 -7.11 -25.32 7.07
CA TYR A 23 -7.21 -25.31 5.63
C TYR A 23 -7.53 -23.91 5.10
N PRO A 24 -7.17 -23.57 3.84
CA PRO A 24 -7.42 -22.26 3.28
C PRO A 24 -8.87 -21.77 3.37
N HIS A 25 -9.86 -22.66 3.26
CA HIS A 25 -11.27 -22.28 3.34
C HIS A 25 -11.74 -21.90 4.76
N GLU A 26 -10.97 -22.27 5.79
CA GLU A 26 -11.23 -21.95 7.20
C GLU A 26 -10.63 -20.59 7.61
N LEU A 27 -9.84 -19.97 6.72
CA LEU A 27 -9.15 -18.71 6.95
C LEU A 27 -9.97 -17.52 6.41
N SER A 28 -9.98 -16.42 7.17
CA SER A 28 -10.51 -15.14 6.67
C SER A 28 -9.68 -14.61 5.48
N GLY A 29 -10.21 -13.66 4.72
CA GLY A 29 -9.48 -13.04 3.60
C GLY A 29 -8.09 -12.54 3.99
N GLY A 30 -8.00 -11.81 5.11
CA GLY A 30 -6.70 -11.31 5.58
C GLY A 30 -5.79 -12.34 6.20
N MET A 31 -6.33 -13.44 6.73
CA MET A 31 -5.51 -14.59 7.12
C MET A 31 -4.91 -15.25 5.88
N LYS A 32 -5.67 -15.41 4.80
CA LYS A 32 -5.18 -15.96 3.53
C LYS A 32 -4.05 -15.11 2.94
N GLN A 33 -4.18 -13.78 2.94
CA GLN A 33 -3.12 -12.88 2.48
C GLN A 33 -1.85 -12.99 3.34
N ARG A 34 -2.00 -13.03 4.67
CA ARG A 34 -0.87 -13.28 5.58
C ARG A 34 -0.16 -14.60 5.33
N VAL A 35 -0.92 -15.68 5.12
CA VAL A 35 -0.35 -16.98 4.72
C VAL A 35 0.37 -16.87 3.37
N ALA A 36 -0.16 -16.12 2.41
CA ALA A 36 0.49 -15.92 1.10
C ALA A 36 1.83 -15.18 1.23
N ILE A 37 1.90 -14.14 2.06
CA ILE A 37 3.14 -13.40 2.36
C ILE A 37 4.15 -14.32 3.06
N ALA A 38 3.72 -15.03 4.11
CA ALA A 38 4.56 -15.99 4.82
C ALA A 38 5.12 -17.08 3.89
N ARG A 39 4.28 -17.60 2.99
CA ARG A 39 4.69 -18.60 1.98
C ARG A 39 5.74 -18.03 1.02
N ALA A 40 5.56 -16.80 0.55
CA ALA A 40 6.53 -16.16 -0.34
C ALA A 40 7.88 -15.94 0.36
N LEU A 41 7.85 -15.48 1.61
CA LEU A 41 9.05 -15.25 2.40
C LEU A 41 9.76 -16.54 2.84
N ALA A 42 9.01 -17.63 3.04
CA ALA A 42 9.57 -18.94 3.40
C ALA A 42 10.46 -19.55 2.32
N MET A 43 10.39 -19.05 1.09
CA MET A 43 11.31 -19.40 0.01
C MET A 43 12.64 -18.65 0.08
N ASP A 44 12.82 -17.77 1.08
CA ASP A 44 13.97 -16.88 1.25
C ASP A 44 14.36 -16.09 -0.03
N PRO A 45 13.40 -15.46 -0.73
CA PRO A 45 13.70 -14.78 -1.98
C PRO A 45 14.57 -13.54 -1.72
N ASP A 46 15.39 -13.14 -2.70
CA ASP A 46 16.10 -11.86 -2.66
C ASP A 46 15.16 -10.67 -2.88
N VAL A 47 14.12 -10.88 -3.69
CA VAL A 47 13.12 -9.88 -4.05
C VAL A 47 11.71 -10.43 -3.85
N LEU A 48 10.88 -9.70 -3.10
CA LEU A 48 9.46 -9.98 -2.91
C LEU A 48 8.62 -9.01 -3.75
N LEU A 49 7.83 -9.55 -4.68
CA LEU A 49 6.88 -8.77 -5.50
C LEU A 49 5.47 -8.98 -4.95
N MET A 50 4.73 -7.88 -4.74
CA MET A 50 3.36 -7.94 -4.25
C MET A 50 2.43 -7.06 -5.09
N ASP A 51 1.38 -7.64 -5.65
CA ASP A 51 0.35 -6.90 -6.38
C ASP A 51 -0.88 -6.73 -5.49
N GLU A 52 -1.21 -5.48 -5.14
CA GLU A 52 -2.31 -5.11 -4.26
C GLU A 52 -2.41 -5.98 -2.97
N PRO A 53 -1.32 -6.13 -2.19
CA PRO A 53 -1.27 -7.08 -1.07
C PRO A 53 -2.25 -6.77 0.05
N PHE A 54 -2.78 -5.54 0.13
CA PHE A 54 -3.59 -5.05 1.24
C PHE A 54 -5.03 -4.68 0.83
N GLY A 55 -5.37 -4.69 -0.46
CA GLY A 55 -6.63 -4.14 -0.98
C GLY A 55 -7.91 -4.87 -0.53
N ALA A 56 -7.80 -6.14 -0.14
CA ALA A 56 -8.94 -6.96 0.30
C ALA A 56 -9.18 -6.94 1.83
N LEU A 57 -8.49 -6.06 2.57
CA LEU A 57 -8.51 -6.01 4.02
C LEU A 57 -9.38 -4.88 4.55
N ASP A 58 -10.01 -5.11 5.70
CA ASP A 58 -10.51 -4.02 6.52
C ASP A 58 -9.35 -3.20 7.13
N GLU A 59 -9.65 -1.97 7.55
CA GLU A 59 -8.65 -1.01 8.04
C GLU A 59 -7.81 -1.55 9.20
N GLN A 60 -8.42 -2.29 10.15
CA GLN A 60 -7.70 -2.77 11.33
C GLN A 60 -6.72 -3.88 10.95
N THR A 61 -7.19 -4.85 10.17
CA THR A 61 -6.35 -5.95 9.66
C THR A 61 -5.22 -5.42 8.78
N ARG A 62 -5.52 -4.43 7.92
CA ARG A 62 -4.54 -3.76 7.08
C ARG A 62 -3.44 -3.07 7.89
N SER A 63 -3.82 -2.28 8.90
CA SER A 63 -2.86 -1.59 9.79
C SER A 63 -1.94 -2.57 10.52
N MET A 64 -2.48 -3.72 10.95
CA MET A 64 -1.68 -4.79 11.55
C MET A 64 -0.69 -5.37 10.53
N LEU A 65 -1.14 -5.66 9.32
CA LEU A 65 -0.30 -6.26 8.28
C LEU A 65 0.82 -5.32 7.80
N HIS A 66 0.57 -4.00 7.73
CA HIS A 66 1.62 -3.03 7.46
C HIS A 66 2.75 -3.10 8.48
N LYS A 67 2.41 -3.21 9.77
CA LYS A 67 3.41 -3.35 10.84
C LYS A 67 4.18 -4.66 10.73
N GLU A 68 3.49 -5.75 10.39
CA GLU A 68 4.14 -7.05 10.14
C GLU A 68 5.14 -6.97 8.97
N VAL A 69 4.74 -6.40 7.83
CA VAL A 69 5.61 -6.23 6.65
C VAL A 69 6.81 -5.34 6.97
N GLN A 70 6.59 -4.23 7.68
CA GLN A 70 7.69 -3.36 8.12
C GLN A 70 8.66 -4.11 9.03
N TYR A 71 8.15 -4.86 10.01
CA TYR A 71 8.97 -5.66 10.91
C TYR A 71 9.80 -6.71 10.16
N ILE A 72 9.16 -7.44 9.23
CA ILE A 72 9.84 -8.44 8.39
C ILE A 72 10.96 -7.79 7.59
N TRP A 73 10.72 -6.63 6.97
CA TRP A 73 11.74 -5.90 6.23
C TRP A 73 12.88 -5.44 7.14
N GLU A 74 12.59 -4.96 8.35
CA GLU A 74 13.62 -4.57 9.32
C GLU A 74 14.53 -5.73 9.72
N GLN A 75 13.98 -6.94 9.87
CA GLN A 75 14.73 -8.15 10.24
C GLN A 75 15.49 -8.77 9.07
N THR A 76 14.91 -8.78 7.88
CA THR A 76 15.44 -9.56 6.74
C THR A 76 16.18 -8.71 5.72
N ARG A 77 15.91 -7.40 5.68
CA ARG A 77 16.43 -6.44 4.69
C ARG A 77 16.27 -6.88 3.23
N LYS A 78 15.28 -7.74 2.94
CA LYS A 78 14.95 -8.16 1.58
C LYS A 78 14.42 -6.98 0.77
N THR A 79 14.63 -7.02 -0.55
CA THR A 79 14.03 -6.04 -1.45
C THR A 79 12.54 -6.34 -1.61
N ILE A 80 11.69 -5.35 -1.39
CA ILE A 80 10.24 -5.48 -1.57
C ILE A 80 9.80 -4.45 -2.62
N LEU A 81 9.10 -4.93 -3.65
CA LEU A 81 8.39 -4.10 -4.60
C LEU A 81 6.91 -4.44 -4.48
N PHE A 82 6.07 -3.43 -4.28
CA PHE A 82 4.64 -3.63 -4.26
C PHE A 82 3.91 -2.56 -5.06
N VAL A 83 2.78 -2.97 -5.63
CA VAL A 83 1.84 -2.10 -6.32
C VAL A 83 0.65 -1.87 -5.40
N THR A 84 0.25 -0.61 -5.24
CA THR A 84 -0.92 -0.20 -4.46
C THR A 84 -1.53 1.04 -5.08
N HIS A 85 -2.84 1.17 -4.96
CA HIS A 85 -3.59 2.40 -5.23
C HIS A 85 -3.70 3.32 -4.00
N ASN A 86 -3.13 2.94 -2.86
CA ASN A 86 -3.20 3.73 -1.62
C ASN A 86 -1.91 4.51 -1.36
N ILE A 87 -2.04 5.84 -1.32
CA ILE A 87 -0.92 6.77 -1.10
C ILE A 87 -0.33 6.64 0.31
N ARG A 88 -1.16 6.43 1.34
CA ARG A 88 -0.65 6.26 2.71
C ARG A 88 0.18 5.00 2.85
N GLU A 89 -0.25 3.91 2.22
CA GLU A 89 0.50 2.65 2.19
C GLU A 89 1.87 2.83 1.55
N SER A 90 1.91 3.51 0.40
CA SER A 90 3.16 3.76 -0.32
C SER A 90 4.14 4.60 0.51
N ILE A 91 3.66 5.65 1.19
CA ILE A 91 4.48 6.49 2.07
C ILE A 91 4.85 5.76 3.37
N LEU A 92 4.03 4.86 3.89
CA LEU A 92 4.36 4.14 5.13
C LEU A 92 5.45 3.09 4.95
N LEU A 93 5.43 2.35 3.84
CA LEU A 93 6.26 1.16 3.69
C LEU A 93 7.50 1.38 2.81
N SER A 94 7.43 2.29 1.83
CA SER A 94 8.43 2.34 0.73
C SER A 94 9.54 3.35 1.00
N ASP A 95 10.78 3.04 0.62
CA ASP A 95 11.86 4.03 0.57
C ASP A 95 11.78 4.91 -0.69
N ARG A 96 11.13 4.40 -1.75
CA ARG A 96 10.90 5.08 -3.02
C ARG A 96 9.50 4.75 -3.54
N ILE A 97 8.82 5.75 -4.07
CA ILE A 97 7.50 5.62 -4.70
C ILE A 97 7.63 6.00 -6.17
N VAL A 98 7.17 5.12 -7.06
CA VAL A 98 7.10 5.38 -8.50
C VAL A 98 5.64 5.62 -8.86
N LEU A 99 5.32 6.85 -9.24
CA LEU A 99 3.97 7.22 -9.66
C LEU A 99 3.80 6.87 -11.14
N MET A 100 2.86 5.97 -11.43
CA MET A 100 2.58 5.48 -12.78
C MET A 100 1.34 6.15 -13.36
N GLY A 101 1.46 6.61 -14.61
CA GLY A 101 0.35 7.13 -15.41
C GLY A 101 -0.39 6.01 -16.12
N THR A 102 -1.65 6.24 -16.43
CA THR A 102 -2.55 5.23 -17.00
C THR A 102 -2.42 5.14 -18.52
N ARG A 103 -2.24 6.25 -19.26
CA ARG A 103 -2.14 6.27 -20.74
C ARG A 103 -1.31 7.45 -21.30
N PRO A 104 -0.34 7.18 -22.21
CA PRO A 104 0.37 5.91 -22.33
C PRO A 104 1.00 5.55 -20.98
N GLY A 105 1.04 4.25 -20.66
CA GLY A 105 1.65 3.78 -19.40
C GLY A 105 3.09 4.29 -19.28
N GLY A 106 3.37 5.02 -18.21
CA GLY A 106 4.65 5.70 -18.06
C GLY A 106 4.90 6.15 -16.63
N ILE A 107 6.17 6.42 -16.32
CA ILE A 107 6.54 7.00 -15.03
C ILE A 107 6.24 8.50 -15.10
N ILE A 108 5.31 8.95 -14.27
CA ILE A 108 5.00 10.38 -14.12
C ILE A 108 6.08 11.03 -13.27
N ASN A 109 6.37 10.39 -12.13
CA ASN A 109 7.31 10.92 -11.16
C ASN A 109 7.86 9.83 -10.25
N ILE A 110 8.98 10.12 -9.59
CA ILE A 110 9.60 9.28 -8.57
C ILE A 110 9.80 10.12 -7.31
N PHE A 111 9.36 9.61 -6.18
CA PHE A 111 9.51 10.25 -4.88
C PHE A 111 10.43 9.41 -3.99
N ASP A 112 11.50 10.01 -3.49
CA ASP A 112 12.28 9.41 -2.42
C ASP A 112 11.65 9.76 -1.06
N VAL A 113 11.38 8.74 -0.24
CA VAL A 113 10.68 8.87 1.04
C VAL A 113 11.70 8.97 2.16
N ASN A 114 12.28 10.16 2.33
CA ASN A 114 13.31 10.47 3.33
C ASN A 114 12.74 10.66 4.75
N LEU A 115 11.78 9.83 5.14
CA LEU A 115 11.16 9.85 6.47
C LEU A 115 11.77 8.72 7.32
N PRO A 116 12.23 9.01 8.56
CA PRO A 116 12.78 7.99 9.43
C PRO A 116 11.72 6.94 9.80
N ARG A 117 12.13 5.68 9.89
CA ARG A 117 11.30 4.59 10.42
C ARG A 117 11.46 4.51 11.95
N PRO A 118 10.39 4.22 12.73
CA PRO A 118 9.01 4.01 12.28
C PRO A 118 8.34 5.34 11.88
N ARG A 119 7.65 5.33 10.73
CA ARG A 119 7.00 6.52 10.19
C ARG A 119 5.73 6.81 10.99
N LYS A 120 5.48 8.09 11.26
CA LYS A 120 4.29 8.57 11.96
C LYS A 120 3.35 9.23 10.94
N PRO A 121 2.19 8.64 10.62
CA PRO A 121 1.21 9.27 9.72
C PRO A 121 0.78 10.67 10.16
N SER A 122 0.90 10.98 11.45
CA SER A 122 0.57 12.29 12.03
C SER A 122 1.69 13.32 11.92
N SER A 123 2.86 12.99 11.37
CA SER A 123 3.95 13.95 11.21
C SER A 123 3.65 14.93 10.08
N LYS A 124 4.17 16.15 10.21
CA LYS A 124 3.98 17.20 9.21
C LYS A 124 4.59 16.79 7.86
N GLU A 125 5.79 16.22 7.89
CA GLU A 125 6.53 15.78 6.71
C GLU A 125 5.80 14.64 5.97
N PHE A 126 5.11 13.76 6.70
CA PHE A 126 4.26 12.74 6.11
C PHE A 126 3.08 13.38 5.36
N ALA A 127 2.39 14.32 6.00
CA ALA A 127 1.24 15.01 5.42
C ALA A 127 1.63 15.83 4.18
N GLU A 128 2.76 16.52 4.21
CA GLU A 128 3.29 17.29 3.07
C GLU A 128 3.61 16.38 1.87
N LEU A 129 4.20 15.20 2.11
CA LEU A 129 4.47 14.23 1.05
C LEU A 129 3.17 13.61 0.51
N GLU A 130 2.20 13.32 1.38
CA GLU A 130 0.87 12.83 1.00
C GLU A 130 0.14 13.85 0.10
N GLU A 131 0.14 15.12 0.46
CA GLU A 131 -0.45 16.20 -0.35
C GLU A 131 0.22 16.30 -1.72
N LYS A 132 1.56 16.31 -1.75
CA LYS A 132 2.33 16.39 -3.00
C LYS A 132 2.05 15.24 -3.96
N ILE A 133 1.89 14.01 -3.45
CA ILE A 133 1.58 12.85 -4.28
C ILE A 133 0.13 12.91 -4.77
N ASN A 134 -0.80 13.31 -3.90
CA ASN A 134 -2.21 13.48 -4.26
C ASN A 134 -2.40 14.50 -5.38
N ASP A 135 -1.75 15.66 -5.31
CA ASP A 135 -1.87 16.71 -6.32
C ASP A 135 -1.43 16.22 -7.71
N GLN A 136 -0.33 15.46 -7.78
CA GLN A 136 0.14 14.88 -9.03
C GLN A 136 -0.80 13.79 -9.55
N LEU A 137 -1.32 12.94 -8.66
CA LEU A 137 -2.27 11.90 -9.05
C LEU A 137 -3.60 12.50 -9.52
N ALA A 138 -4.09 13.55 -8.87
CA ALA A 138 -5.33 14.24 -9.24
C ALA A 138 -5.25 14.85 -10.65
N GLY A 139 -4.12 15.47 -11.00
CA GLY A 139 -3.89 15.98 -12.36
C GLY A 139 -3.94 14.90 -13.43
N GLU A 140 -3.44 13.70 -13.11
CA GLU A 140 -3.45 12.56 -14.03
C GLU A 140 -4.83 11.92 -14.16
N ILE A 141 -5.57 11.80 -13.05
CA ILE A 141 -6.96 11.35 -13.09
C ILE A 141 -7.80 12.32 -13.91
N GLU A 142 -7.64 13.63 -13.72
CA GLU A 142 -8.34 14.65 -14.50
C GLU A 142 -8.03 14.55 -16.00
N LYS A 143 -6.76 14.35 -16.37
CA LYS A 143 -6.35 14.15 -17.76
C LYS A 143 -7.06 12.96 -18.39
N VAL A 144 -7.10 11.82 -17.68
CA VAL A 144 -7.78 10.60 -18.15
C VAL A 144 -9.27 10.81 -18.29
N MET A 145 -9.91 11.45 -17.32
CA MET A 145 -11.34 11.75 -17.38
C MET A 145 -11.69 12.68 -18.54
N LYS A 146 -10.85 13.69 -18.84
CA LYS A 146 -11.05 14.55 -20.02
C LYS A 146 -10.92 13.78 -21.33
N GLU A 147 -9.96 12.87 -21.42
CA GLU A 147 -9.78 12.00 -22.59
C GLU A 147 -10.94 11.01 -22.77
N GLU A 148 -11.48 10.45 -21.69
CA GLU A 148 -12.59 9.47 -21.74
C GLU A 148 -13.98 10.10 -21.90
N MET A 149 -14.22 11.26 -21.27
CA MET A 149 -15.54 11.90 -21.27
C MET A 149 -15.71 13.00 -22.33
N GLY A 150 -14.62 13.46 -22.97
CA GLY A 150 -14.69 14.50 -24.01
C GLY A 150 -15.42 15.77 -23.53
N ASP A 151 -16.36 16.26 -24.34
CA ASP A 151 -17.16 17.47 -24.05
C ASP A 151 -18.16 17.31 -22.89
N ASP A 152 -18.43 16.08 -22.43
CA ASP A 152 -19.32 15.80 -21.30
C ASP A 152 -18.64 16.00 -19.93
N TYR A 153 -17.34 16.35 -19.92
CA TYR A 153 -16.60 16.64 -18.69
C TYR A 153 -17.05 17.95 -18.04
N ASN A 154 -18.04 17.85 -17.14
CA ASN A 154 -18.46 18.99 -16.33
C ASN A 154 -17.48 19.21 -15.16
N SER A 155 -16.59 20.19 -15.32
CA SER A 155 -15.47 20.51 -14.40
C SER A 155 -15.88 20.72 -12.93
N GLN A 156 -17.12 21.14 -12.67
CA GLN A 156 -17.66 21.30 -11.31
C GLN A 156 -17.82 19.96 -10.58
N LYS A 157 -18.23 18.90 -11.26
CA LYS A 157 -18.46 17.57 -10.65
C LYS A 157 -17.14 16.88 -10.31
N ALA A 158 -16.13 16.99 -11.17
CA ALA A 158 -14.82 16.41 -10.94
C ALA A 158 -14.08 17.11 -9.78
N THR A 159 -14.20 18.44 -9.69
CA THR A 159 -13.65 19.22 -8.57
C THR A 159 -14.27 18.78 -7.23
N LEU A 160 -15.57 18.50 -7.19
CA LEU A 160 -16.30 18.03 -5.99
C LEU A 160 -15.93 16.61 -5.54
N LEU A 161 -15.56 15.72 -6.48
CA LEU A 161 -15.24 14.32 -6.16
C LEU A 161 -13.81 14.13 -5.65
N TYR A 162 -12.88 15.01 -6.05
CA TYR A 162 -11.45 14.87 -5.73
C TYR A 162 -10.90 15.96 -4.80
N ARG A 163 -11.60 17.09 -4.60
CA ARG A 163 -11.31 17.95 -3.43
C ARG A 163 -11.85 17.27 -2.17
N SER A 164 -11.01 16.46 -1.52
CA SER A 164 -11.30 16.01 -0.17
C SER A 164 -11.46 17.22 0.74
N HIS A 165 -12.67 17.39 1.27
CA HIS A 165 -13.05 18.17 2.45
C HIS A 165 -11.90 18.87 3.20
N ARG A 166 -11.69 20.17 2.92
CA ARG A 166 -11.11 21.10 3.91
C ARG A 166 -11.77 22.48 3.96
N ASP A 167 -12.78 22.75 3.14
CA ASP A 167 -13.46 24.05 3.17
C ASP A 167 -14.87 23.93 3.77
N MET A 168 -14.92 23.67 5.07
CA MET A 168 -16.11 23.84 5.92
C MET A 168 -15.69 24.72 7.11
N GLY A 169 -15.24 25.94 6.83
CA GLY A 169 -14.79 26.82 7.92
C GLY A 169 -14.44 28.26 7.61
N ASP A 170 -14.29 28.70 6.35
CA ASP A 170 -13.75 30.05 6.09
C ASP A 170 -14.79 31.20 6.09
N HIS A 171 -16.03 30.92 6.49
CA HIS A 171 -17.10 31.93 6.56
C HIS A 171 -17.93 31.87 7.87
N ILE A 172 -17.25 31.84 9.03
CA ILE A 172 -17.85 32.28 10.31
C ILE A 172 -16.87 33.18 11.04
#